data_AF-A0A1Y2KAM0-F1
#
_entry.id   AF-A0A1Y2KAM0-F1
#
_cell.length_a   1.000
_cell.length_b   1.000
_cell.length_c   1.000
_cell.angle_alpha   90.00
_cell.angle_beta   90.00
_cell.angle_gamma   90.00
#
_symmetry.space_group_name_H-M   'P 1'
#
loop_
_entity.id
_entity.type
_entity.pdbx_description
1 polymer ?
#
loop_
_entity_poly.entity_id
_entity_poly.type
_entity_poly.pdbx_seq_one_letter_code
_entity_poly.pdbx_strand_id
1 'polypeptide(L)' 'MLRLTLLAPEIIEAILDGRQPKGLSLADLMKTLPVEWAGQREVLGV' A
#
# COMPACT_ATOMS: atom_id res chain seq x y z
N MET A 1 -14.70 -4.86 0.25
CA MET A 1 -14.11 -4.47 1.56
C MET A 1 -12.60 -4.42 1.40
N LEU A 2 -11.96 -3.32 1.80
CA LEU A 2 -10.51 -3.18 1.73
C LEU A 2 -9.88 -3.80 2.98
N ARG A 3 -8.94 -4.74 2.80
CA ARG A 3 -8.21 -5.37 3.91
C ARG A 3 -6.90 -4.63 4.15
N LEU A 4 -7.00 -3.46 4.76
CA LEU A 4 -5.84 -2.64 5.11
C LEU A 4 -4.85 -3.38 6.01
N THR A 5 -5.31 -4.36 6.80
CA THR A 5 -4.45 -5.18 7.67
C THR A 5 -3.49 -6.11 6.91
N LEU A 6 -3.66 -6.27 5.59
CA LEU A 6 -2.75 -7.05 4.76
C LEU A 6 -1.63 -6.19 4.16
N LEU A 7 -1.72 -4.86 4.28
CA LEU A 7 -0.68 -3.96 3.79
C LEU A 7 0.53 -3.99 4.72
N ALA A 8 1.72 -3.78 4.15
CA ALA A 8 2.91 -3.59 4.95
C ALA A 8 2.72 -2.41 5.93
N PRO A 9 3.20 -2.51 7.18
CA PRO A 9 3.00 -1.49 8.20
C PRO A 9 3.44 -0.10 7.73
N GLU A 10 4.55 -0.01 6.99
CA GLU A 10 5.12 1.25 6.53
C GLU A 10 4.22 1.96 5.51
N ILE A 11 3.46 1.19 4.70
CA ILE A 11 2.49 1.74 3.74
C ILE A 11 1.30 2.33 4.50
N ILE A 12 0.82 1.63 5.53
CA ILE A 12 -0.28 2.12 6.38
C ILE A 12 0.15 3.41 7.06
N GLU A 13 1.34 3.44 7.64
CA GLU A 13 1.91 4.64 8.27
C GLU A 13 2.06 5.79 7.25
N ALA A 14 2.56 5.52 6.04
CA ALA A 14 2.68 6.53 5.00
C ALA A 14 1.32 7.09 4.57
N ILE A 15 0.27 6.27 4.50
CA ILE A 15 -1.10 6.73 4.20
C ILE A 15 -1.66 7.58 5.35
N LEU A 16 -1.56 7.08 6.58
CA LEU A 16 -2.07 7.78 7.77
C LEU A 16 -1.36 9.12 7.99
N ASP A 17 -0.06 9.17 7.71
CA ASP A 17 0.75 10.37 7.85
C ASP A 17 0.73 11.29 6.61
N GLY A 18 -0.02 10.92 5.56
CA GLY A 18 -0.07 11.67 4.30
C GLY A 18 1.26 11.72 3.52
N ARG A 19 2.20 10.82 3.84
CA ARG A 19 3.49 10.63 3.17
C ARG A 19 3.45 9.61 2.04
N GLN A 20 2.27 9.12 1.67
CA GLN A 20 2.11 8.21 0.55
C GLN A 20 2.70 8.78 -0.76
N PRO A 21 3.28 7.94 -1.64
CA PRO A 21 3.85 8.39 -2.91
C PRO A 21 2.85 9.21 -3.73
N LYS A 22 3.35 10.26 -4.40
CA LYS A 22 2.54 11.06 -5.32
C LYS A 22 2.08 10.15 -6.47
N GLY A 23 0.78 9.89 -6.54
CA GLY A 23 0.18 8.98 -7.51
C GLY A 23 -0.41 7.70 -6.90
N LEU A 24 -0.15 7.41 -5.61
CA LEU A 24 -0.81 6.30 -4.92
C LEU A 24 -2.28 6.65 -4.69
N SER A 25 -3.18 5.87 -5.29
CA SER A 25 -4.62 6.04 -5.17
C SER A 25 -5.27 4.84 -4.47
N LEU A 26 -6.51 5.03 -3.99
CA LEU A 26 -7.31 3.94 -3.44
C LEU A 26 -7.53 2.82 -4.48
N ALA A 27 -7.57 3.15 -5.78
CA ALA A 27 -7.72 2.17 -6.84
C ALA A 27 -6.49 1.24 -6.94
N ASP A 28 -5.29 1.71 -6.60
CA ASP A 28 -4.09 0.89 -6.56
C ASP A 28 -4.11 -0.10 -5.39
N LEU A 29 -4.66 0.31 -4.25
CA LEU A 29 -4.86 -0.57 -3.09
C LEU A 29 -5.96 -1.61 -3.30
N MET A 30 -6.82 -1.42 -4.30
CA MET A 30 -7.84 -2.40 -4.69
C MET A 30 -7.34 -3.42 -5.73
N LYS A 31 -6.13 -3.25 -6.27
CA LYS A 31 -5.50 -4.25 -7.15
C LYS A 31 -5.08 -5.47 -6.34
N THR A 32 -4.83 -6.57 -7.04
CA THR A 32 -4.23 -7.76 -6.43
C THR A 32 -2.80 -7.43 -6.00
N LEU A 33 -2.64 -7.17 -4.70
CA LEU A 33 -1.33 -6.96 -4.09
C LEU A 33 -0.74 -8.31 -3.65
N PRO A 34 0.59 -8.50 -3.77
CA PRO A 34 1.28 -9.64 -3.20
C PRO A 34 0.98 -9.76 -1.69
N VAL A 35 0.93 -10.98 -1.17
CA VAL A 35 0.77 -11.16 0.28
C VAL A 35 2.08 -10.81 1.00
N GLU A 36 3.21 -11.00 0.30
CA GLU A 36 4.54 -10.64 0.75
C GLU A 36 4.74 -9.12 0.70
N TRP A 37 5.09 -8.54 1.84
CA TRP A 37 5.33 -7.10 1.95
C TRP A 37 6.42 -6.58 1.00
N ALA A 38 7.45 -7.37 0.73
CA ALA A 38 8.49 -7.00 -0.24
C ALA A 38 7.89 -6.78 -1.64
N GLY A 39 6.97 -7.65 -2.08
CA GLY A 39 6.27 -7.48 -3.35
C GLY A 39 5.31 -6.29 -3.33
N GLN A 40 4.68 -6.00 -2.20
CA GLN A 40 3.85 -4.79 -2.07
C GLN A 40 4.67 -3.51 -2.24
N ARG A 41 5.89 -3.46 -1.70
CA ARG A 41 6.79 -2.30 -1.85
C ARG A 41 7.20 -2.09 -3.30
N GLU A 42 7.50 -3.16 -4.00
CA GLU A 42 7.82 -3.12 -5.43
C GLU A 42 6.64 -2.62 -6.28
N VAL A 43 5.42 -3.11 -6.01
CA VAL A 43 4.21 -2.71 -6.75
C VAL A 43 3.81 -1.26 -6.46
N LEU A 44 3.98 -0.80 -5.22
CA LEU A 44 3.51 0.51 -4.76
C LEU A 44 4.59 1.60 -4.79
N GLY A 45 5.84 1.25 -5.10
CA GLY A 45 6.94 2.18 -5.22
C GLY A 45 7.29 2.90 -3.90
N VAL A 46 7.17 2.19 -2.78
CA VAL A 46 7.53 2.67 -1.43
C VAL A 46 8.87 2.12 -0.96
#